data_AF-A0A2G5KGU3-F1
#
_entry.id   AF-A0A2G5KGU3-F1
#
_cell.length_a   1.000
_cell.length_b   1.000
_cell.length_c   1.000
_cell.angle_alpha   90.00
_cell.angle_beta   90.00
_cell.angle_gamma   90.00
#
_symmetry.space_group_name_H-M   'P 1'
#
loop_
_entity.id
_entity.type
_entity.pdbx_description
1 polymer ?
#
loop_
_entity_poly.entity_id
_entity_poly.type
_entity_poly.pdbx_seq_one_letter_code
_entity_poly.pdbx_strand_id
1 'polypeptide(L)'
;MGAKIQKTAHYLPEKVLDSKGLKELFPDFDSNKVENKIGIKSRHISSDTQTSLDLAFEASLKVLEESNISEIDFVILCTQTPDYILPTGACILQERLGLSSSIGALDFNLGCSGYVYGLAICKGLLAAGIATKILFVTSDTYSKYIHEMDKGNRSIFGDGATANIINSDKEDKIGQFVLGTDGSGYDKLIIKNGAGKNKLEQKPEKKYYGDGNQYNDNCIYMNGPEIFNFTINNIPKLISDTLMKNRLKKEDVDYFIFHQANKFMLEYLRKKVGIPSEKFHLNLETTGNTVSSAIPIALEQALKDGKIRKGNKVLLAGFGVGLSWGATIIEI
;
A
#
# COMPACT_ATOMS: atom_id res chain seq x y z
N MET A 1 -17.35 3.67 21.15
CA MET A 1 -17.76 3.06 19.87
C MET A 1 -16.52 2.49 19.23
N GLY A 2 -16.52 1.21 18.86
CA GLY A 2 -15.38 0.55 18.21
C GLY A 2 -15.41 0.74 16.70
N ALA A 3 -14.38 0.27 16.02
CA ALA A 3 -14.33 0.22 14.56
C ALA A 3 -14.03 -1.20 14.06
N LYS A 4 -14.57 -1.57 12.90
CA LYS A 4 -14.26 -2.83 12.21
C LYS A 4 -14.11 -2.65 10.70
N ILE A 5 -13.36 -3.55 10.08
CA ILE A 5 -13.32 -3.70 8.62
C ILE A 5 -14.45 -4.66 8.25
N GLN A 6 -15.50 -4.17 7.60
CA GLN A 6 -16.66 -4.98 7.22
C GLN A 6 -16.41 -5.79 5.96
N LYS A 7 -15.80 -5.18 4.95
CA LYS A 7 -15.55 -5.79 3.63
C LYS A 7 -14.32 -5.16 3.00
N THR A 8 -13.56 -5.95 2.26
CA THR A 8 -12.39 -5.51 1.47
C THR A 8 -12.51 -6.10 0.08
N ALA A 9 -12.20 -5.32 -0.94
CA ALA A 9 -12.05 -5.79 -2.32
C ALA A 9 -10.88 -5.08 -3.00
N HIS A 10 -10.23 -5.75 -3.95
CA HIS A 10 -9.16 -5.18 -4.74
C HIS A 10 -9.40 -5.22 -6.25
N TYR A 11 -8.71 -4.34 -6.94
CA TYR A 11 -8.61 -4.33 -8.39
C TYR A 11 -7.15 -4.21 -8.80
N LEU A 12 -6.77 -5.06 -9.76
CA LEU A 12 -5.49 -5.02 -10.45
C LEU A 12 -5.79 -4.78 -11.93
N PRO A 13 -5.04 -3.88 -12.60
CA PRO A 13 -5.24 -3.61 -14.02
C PRO A 13 -4.88 -4.84 -14.88
N GLU A 14 -5.46 -4.94 -16.08
CA GLU A 14 -5.39 -6.16 -16.89
C GLU A 14 -4.00 -6.47 -17.44
N LYS A 15 -3.20 -5.45 -17.79
CA LYS A 15 -1.88 -5.66 -18.38
C LYS A 15 -0.93 -6.21 -17.33
N VAL A 16 -0.32 -7.35 -17.66
CA VAL A 16 0.68 -8.01 -16.82
C VAL A 16 2.06 -7.83 -17.43
N LEU A 17 3.01 -7.35 -16.62
CA LEU A 17 4.44 -7.35 -16.94
C LEU A 17 5.08 -8.54 -16.20
N ASP A 18 5.34 -9.64 -16.90
CA ASP A 18 6.06 -10.77 -16.33
C ASP A 18 7.57 -10.64 -16.55
N SER A 19 8.32 -11.63 -16.08
CA SER A 19 9.76 -11.71 -16.28
C SER A 19 10.18 -11.84 -17.74
N LYS A 20 9.33 -12.44 -18.59
CA LYS A 20 9.60 -12.52 -20.02
C LYS A 20 9.51 -11.13 -20.65
N GLY A 21 8.47 -10.36 -20.33
CA GLY A 21 8.32 -8.99 -20.76
C GLY A 21 9.45 -8.08 -20.26
N LEU A 22 9.92 -8.25 -19.03
CA LEU A 22 11.12 -7.55 -18.54
C LEU A 22 12.37 -7.91 -19.35
N LYS A 23 12.54 -9.18 -19.72
CA LYS A 23 13.68 -9.63 -20.54
C LYS A 23 13.62 -9.13 -21.99
N GLU A 24 12.42 -8.98 -22.55
CA GLU A 24 12.21 -8.35 -23.86
C GLU A 24 12.60 -6.87 -23.85
N LEU A 25 12.27 -6.15 -22.77
CA LEU A 25 12.66 -4.75 -22.57
C LEU A 25 14.16 -4.58 -22.25
N PHE A 26 14.73 -5.56 -21.56
CA PHE A 26 16.10 -5.53 -21.06
C PHE A 26 16.80 -6.86 -21.39
N PRO A 27 17.48 -6.97 -22.55
CA PRO A 27 18.11 -8.22 -22.98
C PRO A 27 19.10 -8.80 -21.97
N ASP A 28 19.80 -7.93 -21.21
CA ASP A 28 20.77 -8.32 -20.17
C ASP A 28 20.11 -8.65 -18.81
N PHE A 29 18.78 -8.69 -18.73
CA PHE A 29 18.06 -8.96 -17.48
C PHE A 29 18.06 -10.46 -17.14
N ASP A 30 18.72 -10.78 -16.02
CA ASP A 30 18.69 -12.11 -15.42
C ASP A 30 17.42 -12.31 -14.58
N SER A 31 16.34 -12.73 -15.25
CA SER A 31 15.04 -12.97 -14.63
C SER A 31 15.12 -13.95 -13.46
N ASN A 32 15.86 -15.05 -13.61
CA ASN A 32 15.97 -16.09 -12.58
C ASN A 32 16.61 -15.54 -11.31
N LYS A 33 17.71 -14.78 -11.44
CA LYS A 33 18.38 -14.17 -10.28
C LYS A 33 17.49 -13.14 -9.60
N VAL A 34 16.79 -12.32 -10.38
CA VAL A 34 15.93 -11.27 -9.82
C VAL A 34 14.71 -11.88 -9.13
N GLU A 35 13.98 -12.78 -9.78
CA GLU A 35 12.84 -13.49 -9.21
C GLU A 35 13.19 -14.22 -7.91
N ASN A 36 14.30 -14.98 -7.90
CA ASN A 36 14.71 -15.72 -6.69
C ASN A 36 15.02 -14.78 -5.53
N LYS A 37 15.53 -13.58 -5.81
CA LYS A 37 15.87 -12.58 -4.80
C LYS A 37 14.62 -11.83 -4.32
N ILE A 38 13.84 -11.26 -5.23
CA ILE A 38 12.73 -10.34 -4.86
C ILE A 38 11.40 -11.07 -4.68
N GLY A 39 11.28 -12.29 -5.20
CA GLY A 39 10.09 -13.14 -5.10
C GLY A 39 8.90 -12.69 -5.97
N ILE A 40 9.12 -11.83 -6.97
CA ILE A 40 8.09 -11.28 -7.87
C ILE A 40 8.31 -11.85 -9.26
N LYS A 41 7.33 -12.59 -9.77
CA LYS A 41 7.33 -13.17 -11.14
C LYS A 41 6.57 -12.29 -12.11
N SER A 42 5.46 -11.70 -11.66
CA SER A 42 4.67 -10.77 -12.46
C SER A 42 4.15 -9.62 -11.61
N ARG A 43 3.79 -8.54 -12.29
CA ARG A 43 3.10 -7.40 -11.71
C ARG A 43 2.11 -6.82 -12.70
N HIS A 44 1.03 -6.25 -12.18
CA HIS A 44 0.01 -5.60 -12.98
C HIS A 44 0.39 -4.14 -13.24
N ILE A 45 0.12 -3.64 -14.43
CA ILE A 45 0.50 -2.29 -14.88
C ILE A 45 -0.73 -1.63 -15.49
N SER A 46 -1.04 -0.41 -15.07
CA SER A 46 -2.13 0.38 -15.66
C SER A 46 -1.87 0.65 -17.15
N SER A 47 -2.94 0.75 -17.94
CA SER A 47 -2.80 1.25 -19.32
C SER A 47 -2.39 2.72 -19.33
N ASP A 48 -1.97 3.23 -20.48
CA ASP A 48 -1.54 4.63 -20.61
C ASP A 48 -2.64 5.61 -20.18
N THR A 49 -3.91 5.27 -20.43
CA THR A 49 -5.08 6.10 -20.10
C THR A 49 -5.68 5.82 -18.72
N GLN A 50 -5.37 4.69 -18.08
CA GLN A 50 -5.97 4.31 -16.80
C GLN A 50 -5.20 4.96 -15.64
N THR A 51 -5.89 5.71 -14.79
CA THR A 51 -5.28 6.43 -13.65
C THR A 51 -5.42 5.66 -12.33
N SER A 52 -4.83 6.18 -11.25
CA SER A 52 -5.08 5.62 -9.92
C SER A 52 -6.54 5.79 -9.49
N LEU A 53 -7.20 6.88 -9.89
CA LEU A 53 -8.61 7.08 -9.62
C LEU A 53 -9.49 6.07 -10.36
N ASP A 54 -9.11 5.64 -11.57
CA ASP A 54 -9.81 4.56 -12.27
C ASP A 54 -9.68 3.22 -11.54
N LEU A 55 -8.48 2.86 -11.08
CA LEU A 55 -8.31 1.64 -10.26
C LEU A 55 -9.12 1.72 -8.96
N ALA A 56 -9.13 2.89 -8.32
CA ALA A 56 -9.90 3.16 -7.11
C ALA A 56 -11.41 2.98 -7.34
N PHE A 57 -11.92 3.46 -8.49
CA PHE A 57 -13.31 3.27 -8.90
C PHE A 57 -13.66 1.79 -9.06
N GLU A 58 -12.85 1.03 -9.79
CA GLU A 58 -13.07 -0.41 -10.01
C GLU A 58 -13.03 -1.22 -8.70
N ALA A 59 -12.08 -0.93 -7.80
CA ALA A 59 -12.03 -1.57 -6.48
C ALA A 59 -13.26 -1.22 -5.64
N SER A 60 -13.72 0.03 -5.71
CA SER A 60 -14.88 0.51 -4.97
C SER A 60 -16.17 -0.12 -5.46
N LEU A 61 -16.37 -0.30 -6.77
CA LEU A 61 -17.52 -1.03 -7.30
C LEU A 61 -17.60 -2.45 -6.72
N LYS A 62 -16.47 -3.17 -6.67
CA LYS A 62 -16.41 -4.53 -6.11
C LYS A 62 -16.75 -4.59 -4.62
N VAL A 63 -16.24 -3.63 -3.82
CA VAL A 63 -16.55 -3.63 -2.38
C VAL A 63 -18.02 -3.25 -2.14
N LEU A 64 -18.56 -2.32 -2.93
CA LEU A 64 -19.93 -1.84 -2.82
C LEU A 64 -20.97 -2.79 -3.43
N GLU A 65 -20.55 -3.82 -4.17
CA GLU A 65 -21.45 -4.88 -4.63
C GLU A 65 -22.26 -5.44 -3.45
N GLU A 66 -23.58 -5.48 -3.60
CA GLU A 66 -24.57 -5.86 -2.56
C GLU A 66 -24.55 -5.01 -1.27
N SER A 67 -23.84 -3.87 -1.26
CA SER A 67 -23.82 -2.95 -0.13
C SER A 67 -24.85 -1.83 -0.31
N ASN A 68 -25.47 -1.39 0.79
CA ASN A 68 -26.29 -0.19 0.76
C ASN A 68 -25.40 1.06 0.71
N ILE A 69 -25.18 1.60 -0.49
CA ILE A 69 -24.31 2.77 -0.72
C ILE A 69 -24.80 4.03 0.00
N SER A 70 -26.10 4.13 0.31
CA SER A 70 -26.69 5.28 1.01
C SER A 70 -26.21 5.41 2.47
N GLU A 71 -25.64 4.34 3.03
CA GLU A 71 -25.08 4.35 4.39
C GLU A 71 -23.65 4.86 4.43
N ILE A 72 -22.96 5.00 3.29
CA ILE A 72 -21.61 5.56 3.24
C ILE A 72 -21.71 7.07 3.52
N ASP A 73 -21.03 7.54 4.56
CA ASP A 73 -21.02 8.95 4.97
C ASP A 73 -19.64 9.61 4.92
N PHE A 74 -18.62 8.87 4.47
CA PHE A 74 -17.29 9.41 4.23
C PHE A 74 -16.50 8.61 3.19
N VAL A 75 -15.73 9.29 2.34
CA VAL A 75 -14.75 8.69 1.42
C VAL A 75 -13.35 9.16 1.76
N ILE A 76 -12.42 8.22 1.88
CA ILE A 76 -11.00 8.51 2.10
C ILE A 76 -10.19 7.81 1.02
N LEU A 77 -9.36 8.55 0.30
CA LEU A 77 -8.44 8.01 -0.70
C LEU A 77 -6.97 8.21 -0.29
N CYS A 78 -6.24 7.12 -0.19
CA CYS A 78 -4.79 7.11 -0.05
C CYS A 78 -4.17 6.91 -1.44
N THR A 79 -3.44 7.90 -1.95
CA THR A 79 -2.70 7.78 -3.21
C THR A 79 -1.50 8.70 -3.24
N GLN A 80 -0.43 8.29 -3.92
CA GLN A 80 0.69 9.17 -4.29
C GLN A 80 0.73 9.48 -5.79
N THR A 81 -0.26 9.02 -6.54
CA THR A 81 -0.36 9.21 -7.99
C THR A 81 -1.72 9.82 -8.35
N PRO A 82 -2.10 10.97 -7.78
CA PRO A 82 -3.41 11.57 -8.01
C PRO A 82 -3.55 12.05 -9.47
N ASP A 83 -4.78 12.06 -9.97
CA ASP A 83 -5.11 12.52 -11.33
C ASP A 83 -4.83 14.01 -11.51
N TYR A 84 -5.09 14.81 -10.46
CA TYR A 84 -4.93 16.25 -10.48
C TYR A 84 -4.24 16.74 -9.20
N ILE A 85 -3.58 17.91 -9.30
CA ILE A 85 -3.10 18.65 -8.10
C ILE A 85 -4.29 19.14 -7.28
N LEU A 86 -5.31 19.61 -8.00
CA LEU A 86 -6.64 19.96 -7.51
C LEU A 86 -7.62 19.81 -8.68
N PRO A 87 -8.86 19.34 -8.46
CA PRO A 87 -9.49 19.00 -7.17
C PRO A 87 -9.05 17.64 -6.61
N THR A 88 -9.50 17.33 -5.39
CA THR A 88 -9.28 16.07 -4.66
C THR A 88 -9.88 14.86 -5.40
N GLY A 89 -9.14 13.76 -5.51
CA GLY A 89 -9.56 12.52 -6.14
C GLY A 89 -10.77 11.87 -5.46
N ALA A 90 -10.84 11.87 -4.13
CA ALA A 90 -11.98 11.37 -3.36
C ALA A 90 -13.29 12.10 -3.69
N CYS A 91 -13.25 13.40 -4.00
CA CYS A 91 -14.44 14.16 -4.42
C CYS A 91 -14.93 13.69 -5.80
N ILE A 92 -14.01 13.45 -6.74
CA ILE A 92 -14.36 12.90 -8.05
C ILE A 92 -14.88 11.46 -7.89
N LEU A 93 -14.27 10.67 -7.00
CA LEU A 93 -14.69 9.30 -6.73
C LEU A 93 -16.10 9.23 -6.15
N GLN A 94 -16.44 10.12 -5.20
CA GLN A 94 -17.78 10.25 -4.61
C GLN A 94 -18.84 10.45 -5.71
N GLU A 95 -18.60 11.38 -6.63
CA GLU A 95 -19.50 11.65 -7.76
C GLU A 95 -19.59 10.43 -8.70
N ARG A 96 -18.44 9.86 -9.10
CA ARG A 96 -18.39 8.69 -10.01
C ARG A 96 -19.15 7.49 -9.46
N LEU A 97 -19.12 7.28 -8.14
CA LEU A 97 -19.82 6.19 -7.47
C LEU A 97 -21.29 6.50 -7.16
N GLY A 98 -21.76 7.71 -7.43
CA GLY A 98 -23.14 8.14 -7.14
C GLY A 98 -23.45 8.18 -5.64
N LEU A 99 -22.44 8.43 -4.79
CA LEU A 99 -22.64 8.57 -3.35
C LEU A 99 -23.27 9.94 -3.04
N SER A 100 -23.90 10.07 -1.87
CA SER A 100 -24.57 11.33 -1.48
C SER A 100 -23.61 12.54 -1.48
N SER A 101 -24.09 13.71 -1.89
CA SER A 101 -23.33 14.97 -1.83
C SER A 101 -23.21 15.55 -0.41
N SER A 102 -23.87 14.93 0.58
CA SER A 102 -23.83 15.33 1.99
C SER A 102 -22.72 14.66 2.81
N ILE A 103 -21.80 13.95 2.16
CA ILE A 103 -20.77 13.12 2.81
C ILE A 103 -19.41 13.82 2.83
N GLY A 104 -18.52 13.40 3.74
CA GLY A 104 -17.13 13.85 3.72
C GLY A 104 -16.32 13.16 2.62
N ALA A 105 -15.35 13.86 2.04
CA ALA A 105 -14.40 13.28 1.09
C ALA A 105 -13.02 13.93 1.25
N LEU A 106 -11.95 13.13 1.35
CA LEU A 106 -10.58 13.64 1.37
C LEU A 106 -9.58 12.66 0.77
N ASP A 107 -8.47 13.22 0.28
CA ASP A 107 -7.27 12.47 -0.06
C ASP A 107 -6.22 12.64 1.04
N PHE A 108 -5.34 11.66 1.17
CA PHE A 108 -4.07 11.85 1.86
C PHE A 108 -2.92 11.16 1.10
N ASN A 109 -1.76 11.82 1.10
CA ASN A 109 -0.57 11.34 0.39
C ASN A 109 0.33 10.54 1.34
N LEU A 110 0.24 9.21 1.23
CA LEU A 110 1.19 8.27 1.83
C LEU A 110 1.35 7.06 0.92
N GLY A 111 2.53 6.44 0.98
CA GLY A 111 2.83 5.23 0.20
C GLY A 111 2.60 3.95 1.00
N CYS A 112 3.67 3.17 1.16
CA CYS A 112 3.68 1.85 1.77
C CYS A 112 3.16 1.75 3.24
N SER A 113 3.12 2.86 3.97
CA SER A 113 2.51 2.93 5.32
C SER A 113 1.03 3.34 5.30
N GLY A 114 0.53 3.74 4.13
CA GLY A 114 -0.73 4.45 3.94
C GLY A 114 -1.95 3.68 4.43
N TYR A 115 -2.01 2.36 4.25
CA TYR A 115 -3.14 1.57 4.74
C TYR A 115 -3.30 1.66 6.26
N VAL A 116 -2.21 1.51 7.02
CA VAL A 116 -2.27 1.56 8.49
C VAL A 116 -2.60 2.97 8.99
N TYR A 117 -2.05 4.01 8.36
CA TYR A 117 -2.40 5.39 8.67
C TYR A 117 -3.86 5.69 8.33
N GLY A 118 -4.37 5.20 7.20
CA GLY A 118 -5.76 5.33 6.80
C GLY A 118 -6.71 4.64 7.76
N LEU A 119 -6.38 3.43 8.25
CA LEU A 119 -7.13 2.79 9.33
C LEU A 119 -7.17 3.64 10.61
N ALA A 120 -6.08 4.33 10.95
CA ALA A 120 -6.03 5.23 12.11
C ALA A 120 -6.95 6.45 11.91
N ILE A 121 -6.93 7.05 10.73
CA ILE A 121 -7.82 8.16 10.36
C ILE A 121 -9.28 7.71 10.43
N CYS A 122 -9.62 6.57 9.80
CA CYS A 122 -10.97 6.01 9.81
C CYS A 122 -11.46 5.74 11.24
N LYS A 123 -10.64 5.08 12.06
CA LYS A 123 -10.96 4.83 13.46
C LYS A 123 -11.19 6.13 14.24
N GLY A 124 -10.37 7.15 14.01
CA GLY A 124 -10.52 8.46 14.64
C GLY A 124 -11.87 9.12 14.32
N LEU A 125 -12.25 9.15 13.04
CA LEU A 125 -13.53 9.71 12.59
C LEU A 125 -14.73 8.95 13.17
N LEU A 126 -14.68 7.63 13.17
CA LEU A 126 -15.72 6.76 13.75
C LEU A 126 -15.84 6.95 15.26
N ALA A 127 -14.72 7.00 15.98
CA ALA A 127 -14.70 7.18 17.43
C ALA A 127 -15.21 8.55 17.87
N ALA A 128 -14.97 9.59 17.05
CA ALA A 128 -15.46 10.95 17.29
C ALA A 128 -16.93 11.16 16.90
N GLY A 129 -17.57 10.18 16.22
CA GLY A 129 -18.93 10.32 15.72
C GLY A 129 -19.05 11.28 14.52
N ILE A 130 -17.94 11.57 13.83
CA ILE A 130 -17.91 12.40 12.61
C ILE A 130 -18.39 11.58 11.41
N ALA A 131 -18.14 10.27 11.42
CA ALA A 131 -18.60 9.32 10.43
C ALA A 131 -19.12 8.06 11.11
N THR A 132 -19.90 7.26 10.39
CA THR A 132 -20.46 5.98 10.86
C THR A 132 -20.08 4.83 9.94
N LYS A 133 -19.90 5.08 8.65
CA LYS A 133 -19.46 4.10 7.65
C LYS A 133 -18.66 4.76 6.53
N ILE A 134 -17.39 4.41 6.48
CA ILE A 134 -16.37 5.01 5.62
C ILE A 134 -16.03 4.05 4.49
N LEU A 135 -15.99 4.58 3.27
CA LEU A 135 -15.31 3.95 2.14
C LEU A 135 -13.84 4.39 2.16
N PHE A 136 -12.96 3.49 2.59
CA PHE A 136 -11.52 3.71 2.60
C PHE A 136 -10.84 3.02 1.42
N VAL A 137 -10.20 3.81 0.56
CA VAL A 137 -9.61 3.38 -0.70
C VAL A 137 -8.11 3.64 -0.70
N THR A 138 -7.33 2.68 -1.17
CA THR A 138 -5.91 2.82 -1.50
C THR A 138 -5.74 2.63 -3.00
N SER A 139 -4.94 3.45 -3.67
CA SER A 139 -4.70 3.27 -5.11
C SER A 139 -3.43 3.95 -5.57
N ASP A 140 -2.57 3.21 -6.26
CA ASP A 140 -1.31 3.74 -6.79
C ASP A 140 -1.02 3.19 -8.19
N THR A 141 -0.51 4.07 -9.06
CA THR A 141 0.01 3.74 -10.41
C THR A 141 1.48 4.13 -10.55
N TYR A 142 2.32 3.60 -9.66
CA TYR A 142 3.76 3.89 -9.64
C TYR A 142 4.43 3.64 -11.01
N SER A 143 3.92 2.68 -11.79
CA SER A 143 4.44 2.40 -13.13
C SER A 143 4.54 3.63 -14.04
N LYS A 144 3.65 4.62 -13.88
CA LYS A 144 3.64 5.86 -14.67
C LYS A 144 4.79 6.81 -14.35
N TYR A 145 5.44 6.60 -13.21
CA TYR A 145 6.52 7.45 -12.71
C TYR A 145 7.87 6.72 -12.65
N ILE A 146 7.93 5.45 -13.05
CA ILE A 146 9.20 4.72 -13.13
C ILE A 146 9.81 4.96 -14.51
N HIS A 147 11.10 5.32 -14.53
CA HIS A 147 11.81 5.55 -15.77
C HIS A 147 11.87 4.27 -16.62
N GLU A 148 11.73 4.40 -17.93
CA GLU A 148 11.63 3.25 -18.84
C GLU A 148 12.87 2.34 -18.78
N MET A 149 14.04 2.92 -18.52
CA MET A 149 15.33 2.21 -18.39
C MET A 149 15.69 1.83 -16.94
N ASP A 150 14.76 1.94 -15.99
CA ASP A 150 14.94 1.53 -14.60
C ASP A 150 14.46 0.09 -14.38
N LYS A 151 15.29 -0.87 -14.80
CA LYS A 151 14.98 -2.30 -14.62
C LYS A 151 14.77 -2.68 -13.14
N GLY A 152 15.43 -2.01 -12.21
CA GLY A 152 15.32 -2.26 -10.77
C GLY A 152 13.92 -1.99 -10.24
N ASN A 153 13.43 -0.77 -10.39
CA ASN A 153 12.09 -0.40 -9.91
C ASN A 153 10.99 -1.08 -10.72
N ARG A 154 11.15 -1.24 -12.05
CA ARG A 154 10.17 -1.96 -12.90
C ARG A 154 10.03 -3.44 -12.55
N SER A 155 11.05 -4.03 -11.92
CA SER A 155 10.98 -5.40 -11.39
C SER A 155 10.22 -5.51 -10.07
N ILE A 156 9.98 -4.40 -9.37
CA ILE A 156 9.41 -4.41 -8.01
C ILE A 156 7.95 -3.95 -8.03
N PHE A 157 7.69 -2.77 -8.56
CA PHE A 157 6.40 -2.11 -8.36
C PHE A 157 5.33 -2.58 -9.35
N GLY A 158 4.16 -2.89 -8.82
CA GLY A 158 2.93 -3.07 -9.56
C GLY A 158 1.93 -1.98 -9.23
N ASP A 159 0.94 -1.83 -10.09
CA ASP A 159 -0.18 -0.92 -9.89
C ASP A 159 -1.39 -1.68 -9.31
N GLY A 160 -2.20 -1.01 -8.50
CA GLY A 160 -3.38 -1.63 -7.93
C GLY A 160 -4.11 -0.78 -6.91
N ALA A 161 -5.36 -1.14 -6.68
CA ALA A 161 -6.24 -0.46 -5.73
C ALA A 161 -6.95 -1.44 -4.80
N THR A 162 -7.30 -0.97 -3.61
CA THR A 162 -8.25 -1.64 -2.71
C THR A 162 -9.29 -0.68 -2.21
N ALA A 163 -10.49 -1.19 -1.95
CA ALA A 163 -11.56 -0.47 -1.29
C ALA A 163 -12.04 -1.29 -0.08
N ASN A 164 -12.30 -0.59 1.02
CA ASN A 164 -12.61 -1.17 2.31
C ASN A 164 -13.82 -0.44 2.88
N ILE A 165 -14.83 -1.17 3.33
CA ILE A 165 -15.92 -0.60 4.12
C ILE A 165 -15.52 -0.71 5.58
N ILE A 166 -15.36 0.43 6.25
CA ILE A 166 -15.00 0.51 7.66
C ILE A 166 -16.14 1.18 8.40
N ASN A 167 -16.71 0.51 9.39
CA ASN A 167 -17.87 1.03 10.10
C ASN A 167 -17.69 0.97 11.60
N SER A 168 -18.50 1.78 12.26
CA SER A 168 -18.67 1.71 13.71
C SER A 168 -19.20 0.35 14.14
N ASP A 169 -18.70 -0.17 15.24
CA ASP A 169 -19.15 -1.42 15.85
C ASP A 169 -19.23 -1.29 17.37
N LYS A 170 -19.94 -2.23 18.01
CA LYS A 170 -20.00 -2.32 19.47
C LYS A 170 -18.66 -2.73 20.05
N GLU A 171 -17.94 -3.61 19.34
CA GLU A 171 -16.60 -4.07 19.71
C GLU A 171 -15.53 -3.36 18.89
N ASP A 172 -14.39 -3.07 19.50
CA ASP A 172 -13.27 -2.41 18.82
C ASP A 172 -12.37 -3.46 18.16
N LYS A 173 -12.66 -3.79 16.89
CA LYS A 173 -11.96 -4.80 16.08
C LYS A 173 -10.71 -4.25 15.39
N ILE A 174 -10.50 -2.95 15.40
CA ILE A 174 -9.24 -2.32 14.98
C ILE A 174 -8.55 -1.83 16.26
N GLY A 175 -7.36 -2.32 16.54
CA GLY A 175 -6.63 -2.06 17.78
C GLY A 175 -6.03 -0.66 17.90
N GLN A 176 -5.05 -0.54 18.79
CA GLN A 176 -4.26 0.66 19.00
C GLN A 176 -3.09 0.72 18.00
N PHE A 177 -2.82 1.94 17.53
CA PHE A 177 -1.79 2.20 16.53
C PHE A 177 -0.47 2.61 17.16
N VAL A 178 0.63 2.14 16.61
CA VAL A 178 1.95 2.77 16.75
C VAL A 178 2.35 3.29 15.39
N LEU A 179 2.65 4.58 15.30
CA LEU A 179 2.99 5.29 14.08
C LEU A 179 4.36 5.96 14.27
N GLY A 180 5.12 6.10 13.20
CA GLY A 180 6.44 6.73 13.24
C GLY A 180 6.79 7.41 11.92
N THR A 181 7.60 8.46 12.03
CA THR A 181 7.99 9.31 10.91
C THR A 181 9.42 9.80 11.13
N ASP A 182 10.23 9.71 10.09
CA ASP A 182 11.57 10.28 10.01
C ASP A 182 11.73 10.98 8.66
N GLY A 183 11.50 12.29 8.65
CA GLY A 183 11.60 13.11 7.44
C GLY A 183 13.03 13.33 6.96
N SER A 184 14.06 12.95 7.73
CA SER A 184 15.46 13.10 7.29
C SER A 184 15.79 12.20 6.09
N GLY A 185 15.05 11.10 5.90
CA GLY A 185 15.19 10.18 4.77
C GLY A 185 14.37 10.52 3.53
N TYR A 186 13.85 11.75 3.41
CA TYR A 186 12.96 12.16 2.31
C TYR A 186 13.55 11.93 0.92
N ASP A 187 14.87 11.97 0.77
CA ASP A 187 15.59 11.83 -0.50
C ASP A 187 15.90 10.37 -0.88
N LYS A 188 15.55 9.40 -0.02
CA LYS A 188 15.83 7.96 -0.25
C LYS A 188 14.79 7.26 -1.11
N LEU A 189 13.59 7.81 -1.20
CA LEU A 189 12.53 7.34 -2.11
C LEU A 189 11.67 8.54 -2.50
N ILE A 190 11.83 9.03 -3.73
CA ILE A 190 11.34 10.36 -4.12
C ILE A 190 11.13 10.50 -5.62
N ILE A 191 10.13 11.30 -6.00
CA ILE A 191 10.04 11.98 -7.30
C ILE A 191 10.35 13.45 -7.02
N LYS A 192 11.43 13.99 -7.59
CA LYS A 192 11.94 15.31 -7.19
C LYS A 192 11.24 16.46 -7.91
N ASN A 193 10.79 16.22 -9.14
CA ASN A 193 10.18 17.22 -10.01
C ASN A 193 8.69 16.95 -10.21
N GLY A 194 7.97 17.98 -10.64
CA GLY A 194 6.53 17.90 -10.94
C GLY A 194 5.61 18.40 -9.81
N ALA A 195 6.16 19.04 -8.78
CA ALA A 195 5.40 19.52 -7.62
C ALA A 195 5.77 20.97 -7.23
N GLY A 196 5.40 21.39 -6.02
CA GLY A 196 5.62 22.76 -5.54
C GLY A 196 7.10 23.13 -5.34
N LYS A 197 7.97 22.16 -4.99
CA LYS A 197 9.40 22.40 -4.76
C LYS A 197 10.16 22.63 -6.07
N ASN A 198 9.96 21.74 -7.05
CA ASN A 198 10.55 21.81 -8.38
C ASN A 198 9.46 21.54 -9.42
N LYS A 199 9.39 22.37 -10.46
CA LYS A 199 8.50 22.15 -11.61
C LYS A 199 8.94 20.93 -12.41
N LEU A 200 8.04 20.39 -13.22
CA LEU A 200 8.38 19.33 -14.17
C LEU A 200 9.40 19.87 -15.18
N GLU A 201 10.52 19.16 -15.35
CA GLU A 201 11.55 19.55 -16.31
C GLU A 201 11.28 18.94 -17.69
N GLN A 202 11.41 19.74 -18.75
CA GLN A 202 11.18 19.26 -20.12
C GLN A 202 12.32 18.38 -20.65
N LYS A 203 13.55 18.60 -20.16
CA LYS A 203 14.75 17.85 -20.55
C LYS A 203 15.54 17.50 -19.29
N PRO A 204 15.00 16.62 -18.44
CA PRO A 204 15.64 16.30 -17.17
C PRO A 204 16.97 15.58 -17.39
N GLU A 205 17.95 15.87 -16.53
CA GLU A 205 19.25 15.23 -16.60
C GLU A 205 19.13 13.71 -16.38
N LYS A 206 19.80 12.95 -17.24
CA LYS A 206 19.86 11.49 -17.13
C LYS A 206 20.84 11.08 -16.02
N LYS A 207 20.36 10.24 -15.10
CA LYS A 207 21.10 9.76 -13.93
C LYS A 207 21.12 8.24 -13.89
N TYR A 208 22.06 7.70 -13.12
CA TYR A 208 22.32 6.26 -13.06
C TYR A 208 22.50 5.80 -11.62
N TYR A 209 22.11 4.56 -11.32
CA TYR A 209 22.40 3.94 -10.04
C TYR A 209 22.45 2.41 -10.13
N GLY A 210 23.15 1.80 -9.17
CA GLY A 210 23.29 0.36 -9.10
C GLY A 210 23.88 -0.24 -10.37
N ASP A 211 23.36 -1.38 -10.79
CA ASP A 211 23.84 -2.15 -11.93
C ASP A 211 23.17 -1.69 -13.24
N GLY A 212 23.44 -0.46 -13.66
CA GLY A 212 23.00 0.09 -14.95
C GLY A 212 21.55 0.56 -15.02
N ASN A 213 20.88 0.79 -13.88
CA ASN A 213 19.56 1.44 -13.88
C ASN A 213 19.72 2.91 -14.28
N GLN A 214 18.79 3.42 -15.07
CA GLN A 214 18.78 4.82 -15.48
C GLN A 214 17.47 5.46 -15.03
N TYR A 215 17.53 6.69 -14.55
CA TYR A 215 16.38 7.48 -14.15
C TYR A 215 16.65 8.96 -14.41
N ASN A 216 15.68 9.81 -14.09
CA ASN A 216 15.86 11.25 -14.00
C ASN A 216 14.97 11.80 -12.87
N ASP A 217 15.11 13.08 -12.54
CA ASP A 217 14.44 13.68 -11.37
C ASP A 217 12.91 13.85 -11.54
N ASN A 218 12.36 13.65 -12.75
CA ASN A 218 10.90 13.54 -12.98
C ASN A 218 10.35 12.13 -12.66
N CYS A 219 11.22 11.15 -12.44
CA CYS A 219 10.84 9.76 -12.17
C CYS A 219 11.15 9.38 -10.71
N ILE A 220 10.61 8.23 -10.29
CA ILE A 220 10.90 7.61 -9.00
C ILE A 220 12.39 7.29 -8.93
N TYR A 221 13.02 7.78 -7.87
CA TYR A 221 14.32 7.32 -7.41
C TYR A 221 14.13 6.52 -6.11
N MET A 222 14.78 5.36 -6.00
CA MET A 222 14.80 4.56 -4.78
C MET A 222 16.22 4.14 -4.42
N ASN A 223 16.71 4.57 -3.26
CA ASN A 223 17.93 4.07 -2.66
C ASN A 223 17.63 2.80 -1.84
N GLY A 224 17.66 1.65 -2.52
CA GLY A 224 17.34 0.34 -1.92
C GLY A 224 18.12 0.01 -0.63
N PRO A 225 19.45 0.19 -0.57
CA PRO A 225 20.23 -0.03 0.65
C PRO A 225 19.77 0.83 1.84
N GLU A 226 19.51 2.12 1.64
CA GLU A 226 19.06 3.01 2.71
C GLU A 226 17.65 2.66 3.19
N ILE A 227 16.73 2.31 2.26
CA ILE A 227 15.41 1.80 2.61
C ILE A 227 15.51 0.48 3.39
N PHE A 228 16.45 -0.40 3.02
CA PHE A 228 16.70 -1.63 3.75
C PHE A 228 17.17 -1.36 5.19
N ASN A 229 18.18 -0.49 5.35
CA ASN A 229 18.74 -0.11 6.65
C ASN A 229 17.69 0.52 7.57
N PHE A 230 16.90 1.46 7.04
CA PHE A 230 15.76 2.03 7.75
C PHE A 230 14.82 0.94 8.28
N THR A 231 14.43 0.01 7.41
CA THR A 231 13.40 -0.98 7.73
C THR A 231 13.89 -1.93 8.80
N ILE A 232 15.13 -2.42 8.71
CA ILE A 232 15.67 -3.34 9.71
C ILE A 232 15.90 -2.68 11.08
N ASN A 233 16.06 -1.35 11.13
CA ASN A 233 16.30 -0.61 12.36
C ASN A 233 15.00 -0.25 13.09
N ASN A 234 13.94 0.10 12.35
CA ASN A 234 12.71 0.62 12.93
C ASN A 234 11.62 -0.43 13.13
N ILE A 235 11.48 -1.39 12.21
CA ILE A 235 10.32 -2.29 12.21
C ILE A 235 10.33 -3.28 13.39
N PRO A 236 11.44 -3.88 13.83
CA PRO A 236 11.41 -4.74 15.01
C PRO A 236 10.89 -4.04 16.27
N LYS A 237 11.29 -2.77 16.48
CA LYS A 237 10.79 -1.95 17.58
C LYS A 237 9.30 -1.64 17.40
N LEU A 238 8.89 -1.26 16.20
CA LEU A 238 7.48 -1.02 15.86
C LEU A 238 6.60 -2.20 16.27
N ILE A 239 6.98 -3.43 15.90
CA ILE A 239 6.21 -4.64 16.24
C ILE A 239 6.11 -4.81 17.76
N SER A 240 7.23 -4.70 18.47
CA SER A 240 7.27 -4.81 19.93
C SER A 240 6.38 -3.77 20.61
N ASP A 241 6.48 -2.50 20.19
CA ASP A 241 5.68 -1.40 20.72
C ASP A 241 4.18 -1.62 20.43
N THR A 242 3.82 -2.10 19.24
CA THR A 242 2.42 -2.38 18.87
C THR A 242 1.82 -3.48 19.71
N LEU A 243 2.54 -4.57 19.94
CA LEU A 243 2.11 -5.66 20.83
C LEU A 243 1.88 -5.13 22.25
N MET A 244 2.84 -4.37 22.79
CA MET A 244 2.76 -3.77 24.12
C MET A 244 1.56 -2.82 24.25
N LYS A 245 1.37 -1.92 23.27
CA LYS A 245 0.27 -0.94 23.27
C LYS A 245 -1.11 -1.60 23.18
N ASN A 246 -1.18 -2.75 22.51
CA ASN A 246 -2.39 -3.57 22.44
C ASN A 246 -2.52 -4.59 23.58
N ARG A 247 -1.57 -4.61 24.53
CA ARG A 247 -1.52 -5.55 25.66
C ARG A 247 -1.55 -7.02 25.22
N LEU A 248 -0.88 -7.31 24.12
CA LEU A 248 -0.73 -8.64 23.56
C LEU A 248 0.73 -9.10 23.62
N LYS A 249 0.91 -10.40 23.65
CA LYS A 249 2.18 -11.05 23.35
C LYS A 249 2.19 -11.53 21.90
N LYS A 250 3.36 -11.88 21.39
CA LYS A 250 3.52 -12.37 20.01
C LYS A 250 2.73 -13.65 19.78
N GLU A 251 2.59 -14.48 20.81
CA GLU A 251 1.88 -15.76 20.76
C GLU A 251 0.36 -15.57 20.59
N ASP A 252 -0.17 -14.43 21.03
CA ASP A 252 -1.58 -14.06 20.91
C ASP A 252 -1.95 -13.60 19.49
N VAL A 253 -0.98 -13.41 18.60
CA VAL A 253 -1.18 -13.01 17.21
C VAL A 253 -1.18 -14.25 16.32
N ASP A 254 -2.25 -14.41 15.54
CA ASP A 254 -2.43 -15.55 14.66
C ASP A 254 -1.66 -15.36 13.35
N TYR A 255 -1.70 -14.14 12.80
CA TYR A 255 -1.06 -13.82 11.52
C TYR A 255 -0.39 -12.45 11.51
N PHE A 256 0.66 -12.33 10.70
CA PHE A 256 1.40 -11.10 10.45
C PHE A 256 1.37 -10.80 8.95
N ILE A 257 0.85 -9.62 8.61
CA ILE A 257 0.82 -9.10 7.24
C ILE A 257 1.59 -7.80 7.21
N PHE A 258 2.77 -7.85 6.63
CA PHE A 258 3.61 -6.67 6.43
C PHE A 258 3.35 -6.07 5.05
N HIS A 259 3.76 -4.82 4.84
CA HIS A 259 3.82 -4.23 3.51
C HIS A 259 4.68 -5.10 2.58
N GLN A 260 4.12 -5.47 1.43
CA GLN A 260 4.70 -6.45 0.52
C GLN A 260 5.83 -5.87 -0.34
N ALA A 261 6.93 -5.44 0.30
CA ALA A 261 8.02 -4.74 -0.36
C ALA A 261 8.79 -5.62 -1.38
N ASN A 262 9.29 -6.76 -0.92
CA ASN A 262 9.86 -7.87 -1.68
C ASN A 262 10.18 -9.02 -0.72
N LYS A 263 10.32 -10.23 -1.25
CA LYS A 263 10.57 -11.46 -0.47
C LYS A 263 11.84 -11.38 0.37
N PHE A 264 12.94 -10.85 -0.16
CA PHE A 264 14.21 -10.75 0.57
C PHE A 264 14.07 -9.91 1.86
N MET A 265 13.51 -8.70 1.75
CA MET A 265 13.23 -7.83 2.90
C MET A 265 12.33 -8.50 3.92
N LEU A 266 11.22 -9.08 3.44
CA LEU A 266 10.20 -9.66 4.30
C LEU A 266 10.72 -10.87 5.07
N GLU A 267 11.44 -11.77 4.42
CA GLU A 267 12.07 -12.92 5.09
C GLU A 267 13.11 -12.48 6.11
N TYR A 268 13.90 -11.44 5.81
CA TYR A 268 14.86 -10.90 6.75
C TYR A 268 14.17 -10.34 8.01
N LEU A 269 13.13 -9.51 7.84
CA LEU A 269 12.36 -8.96 8.96
C LEU A 269 11.66 -10.04 9.76
N ARG A 270 11.02 -10.99 9.09
CA ARG A 270 10.35 -12.13 9.72
C ARG A 270 11.30 -12.87 10.65
N LYS A 271 12.51 -13.19 10.18
CA LYS A 271 13.55 -13.84 10.99
C LYS A 271 14.03 -12.94 12.12
N LYS A 272 14.29 -11.65 11.86
CA LYS A 272 14.77 -10.69 12.87
C LYS A 272 13.76 -10.49 14.02
N VAL A 273 12.46 -10.52 13.73
CA VAL A 273 11.38 -10.42 14.73
C VAL A 273 11.06 -11.79 15.36
N GLY A 274 11.53 -12.89 14.75
CA GLY A 274 11.25 -14.25 15.21
C GLY A 274 9.80 -14.66 14.98
N ILE A 275 9.24 -14.32 13.82
CA ILE A 275 7.88 -14.71 13.42
C ILE A 275 7.95 -16.07 12.71
N PRO A 276 7.15 -17.09 13.12
CA PRO A 276 7.07 -18.36 12.41
C PRO A 276 6.58 -18.18 10.97
N SER A 277 7.11 -18.96 10.02
CA SER A 277 6.79 -18.83 8.59
C SER A 277 5.30 -19.05 8.30
N GLU A 278 4.66 -19.96 9.02
CA GLU A 278 3.26 -20.32 8.89
C GLU A 278 2.30 -19.22 9.35
N LYS A 279 2.78 -18.29 10.19
CA LYS A 279 2.05 -17.09 10.64
C LYS A 279 2.34 -15.86 9.79
N PHE A 280 3.21 -15.93 8.78
CA PHE A 280 3.67 -14.78 8.01
C PHE A 280 3.20 -14.87 6.55
N HIS A 281 2.42 -13.89 6.09
CA HIS A 281 1.83 -13.95 4.76
C HIS A 281 2.64 -13.19 3.71
N LEU A 282 3.04 -13.90 2.65
CA LEU A 282 3.67 -13.36 1.44
C LEU A 282 2.69 -13.43 0.27
N ASN A 283 2.37 -12.29 -0.34
CA ASN A 283 1.41 -12.14 -1.42
C ASN A 283 1.89 -11.10 -2.46
N LEU A 284 3.09 -11.31 -2.98
CA LEU A 284 3.75 -10.41 -3.96
C LEU A 284 4.18 -11.11 -5.25
N GLU A 285 4.03 -12.42 -5.34
CA GLU A 285 4.57 -13.19 -6.47
C GLU A 285 3.97 -12.76 -7.82
N THR A 286 2.67 -12.45 -7.84
CA THR A 286 1.93 -12.09 -9.05
C THR A 286 1.47 -10.63 -9.10
N THR A 287 1.56 -9.93 -7.97
CA THR A 287 1.09 -8.54 -7.81
C THR A 287 2.26 -7.55 -7.80
N GLY A 288 3.45 -7.98 -7.38
CA GLY A 288 4.55 -7.09 -7.05
C GLY A 288 4.27 -6.23 -5.80
N ASN A 289 5.00 -5.13 -5.69
CA ASN A 289 4.77 -4.12 -4.67
C ASN A 289 3.73 -3.10 -5.16
N THR A 290 2.52 -3.17 -4.64
CA THR A 290 1.39 -2.27 -4.95
C THR A 290 1.26 -1.12 -3.95
N VAL A 291 2.37 -0.70 -3.34
CA VAL A 291 2.48 0.51 -2.50
C VAL A 291 1.48 0.48 -1.34
N SER A 292 0.50 1.39 -1.30
CA SER A 292 -0.47 1.49 -0.21
C SER A 292 -1.49 0.33 -0.20
N SER A 293 -1.72 -0.29 -1.37
CA SER A 293 -2.63 -1.41 -1.57
C SER A 293 -2.05 -2.78 -1.17
N ALA A 294 -0.75 -2.85 -0.90
CA ALA A 294 -0.06 -4.12 -0.67
C ALA A 294 -0.60 -4.93 0.54
N ILE A 295 -0.89 -4.26 1.65
CA ILE A 295 -1.43 -4.91 2.86
C ILE A 295 -2.88 -5.38 2.64
N PRO A 296 -3.83 -4.53 2.19
CA PRO A 296 -5.21 -4.96 2.02
C PRO A 296 -5.39 -6.04 0.94
N ILE A 297 -4.60 -6.02 -0.15
CA ILE A 297 -4.61 -7.12 -1.14
C ILE A 297 -4.18 -8.44 -0.48
N ALA A 298 -3.10 -8.41 0.30
CA ALA A 298 -2.61 -9.59 1.02
C ALA A 298 -3.61 -10.10 2.05
N LEU A 299 -4.30 -9.20 2.77
CA LEU A 299 -5.34 -9.56 3.73
C LEU A 299 -6.54 -10.22 3.04
N GLU A 300 -7.06 -9.60 1.99
CA GLU A 300 -8.21 -10.14 1.25
C GLU A 300 -7.90 -11.52 0.65
N GLN A 301 -6.71 -11.70 0.07
CA GLN A 301 -6.31 -12.98 -0.49
C GLN A 301 -6.17 -14.05 0.61
N ALA A 302 -5.57 -13.71 1.76
CA ALA A 302 -5.45 -14.64 2.88
C ALA A 302 -6.82 -15.08 3.45
N LEU A 303 -7.81 -14.19 3.44
CA LEU A 303 -9.19 -14.51 3.81
C LEU A 303 -9.86 -15.42 2.78
N LYS A 304 -9.74 -15.10 1.48
CA LYS A 304 -10.26 -15.92 0.38
C LYS A 304 -9.65 -17.33 0.35
N ASP A 305 -8.36 -17.44 0.63
CA ASP A 305 -7.63 -18.72 0.72
C ASP A 305 -7.97 -19.51 2.01
N GLY A 306 -8.76 -18.96 2.93
CA GLY A 306 -9.10 -19.60 4.21
C GLY A 306 -7.94 -19.76 5.19
N LYS A 307 -6.82 -19.06 4.96
CA LYS A 307 -5.65 -18.99 5.85
C LYS A 307 -5.97 -18.18 7.09
N ILE A 308 -6.59 -17.02 6.90
CA ILE A 308 -7.10 -16.18 7.98
C ILE A 308 -8.61 -16.39 8.08
N ARG A 309 -9.14 -16.46 9.30
CA ARG A 309 -10.55 -16.72 9.58
C ARG A 309 -11.08 -15.76 10.64
N LYS A 310 -12.41 -15.67 10.73
CA LYS A 310 -13.11 -14.90 11.75
C LYS A 310 -12.60 -15.24 13.16
N GLY A 311 -12.38 -14.22 13.97
CA GLY A 311 -11.81 -14.30 15.31
C GLY A 311 -10.28 -14.30 15.36
N ASN A 312 -9.58 -14.39 14.21
CA ASN A 312 -8.13 -14.27 14.22
C ASN A 312 -7.68 -12.85 14.51
N LYS A 313 -6.58 -12.74 15.27
CA LYS A 313 -5.85 -11.48 15.46
C LYS A 313 -4.71 -11.39 14.45
N VAL A 314 -4.74 -10.33 13.65
CA VAL A 314 -3.76 -10.09 12.58
C VAL A 314 -3.00 -8.81 12.87
N LEU A 315 -1.67 -8.90 12.92
CA LEU A 315 -0.83 -7.71 12.99
C LEU A 315 -0.56 -7.19 11.58
N LEU A 316 -0.91 -5.93 11.35
CA LEU A 316 -0.62 -5.20 10.12
C LEU A 316 0.56 -4.26 10.35
N ALA A 317 1.55 -4.26 9.45
CA ALA A 317 2.68 -3.33 9.53
C ALA A 317 3.06 -2.76 8.15
N GLY A 318 2.90 -1.45 7.97
CA GLY A 318 3.29 -0.74 6.75
C GLY A 318 4.52 0.14 6.96
N PHE A 319 5.38 0.24 5.95
CA PHE A 319 6.64 0.98 6.04
C PHE A 319 7.19 1.37 4.66
N GLY A 320 7.63 2.61 4.51
CA GLY A 320 8.17 3.16 3.26
C GLY A 320 8.13 4.68 3.22
N VAL A 321 7.71 5.26 2.08
CA VAL A 321 7.93 6.69 1.74
C VAL A 321 7.22 7.65 2.70
N GLY A 322 7.84 8.60 3.41
CA GLY A 322 9.25 9.00 3.53
C GLY A 322 9.56 9.62 4.91
N LEU A 323 10.46 9.03 5.68
CA LEU A 323 10.28 7.62 6.00
C LEU A 323 9.14 7.52 6.99
N SER A 324 8.16 6.70 6.68
CA SER A 324 6.92 6.57 7.41
C SER A 324 6.66 5.09 7.68
N TRP A 325 6.20 4.77 8.87
CA TRP A 325 5.84 3.42 9.25
C TRP A 325 4.72 3.41 10.28
N GLY A 326 3.96 2.33 10.29
CA GLY A 326 2.89 2.17 11.26
C GLY A 326 2.46 0.72 11.38
N ALA A 327 1.99 0.35 12.57
CA ALA A 327 1.43 -0.97 12.80
C ALA A 327 0.22 -0.91 13.73
N THR A 328 -0.69 -1.86 13.54
CA THR A 328 -1.88 -2.07 14.38
C THR A 328 -2.22 -3.56 14.42
N ILE A 329 -3.16 -3.92 15.29
CA ILE A 329 -3.78 -5.24 15.34
C ILE A 329 -5.20 -5.10 14.81
N ILE A 330 -5.66 -6.05 14.00
CA ILE A 330 -7.08 -6.19 13.68
C ILE A 330 -7.58 -7.55 14.16
N GLU A 331 -8.86 -7.62 14.48
CA GLU A 331 -9.58 -8.88 14.70
C GLU A 331 -10.61 -9.05 13.57
N ILE A 332 -10.57 -10.22 12.92
CA ILE A 332 -11.36 -10.52 11.71
C ILE A 332 -12.81 -10.88 12.03
#